data_AF-A0A6K0N274-F1
#
_entry.id   AF-A0A6K0N274-F1
#
_cell.length_a   1.000
_cell.length_b   1.000
_cell.length_c   1.000
_cell.angle_alpha   90.00
_cell.angle_beta   90.00
_cell.angle_gamma   90.00
#
_symmetry.space_group_name_H-M   'P 1'
#
loop_
_entity.id
_entity.type
_entity.pdbx_description
1 polymer ?
#
loop_
_entity_poly.entity_id
_entity_poly.type
_entity_poly.pdbx_seq_one_letter_code
_entity_poly.pdbx_strand_id
1 'polypeptide(L)'
;MRKNDHITDLDAIELSSGWNYNDKITLSDEIHVNGNKYKVIKDQKPTNTGLGYKLYERYDNDRSTGKLIISFDGTDFSDPNDVGTDLRLAGDSIPNQLEEAHKVYSDLKQKYSDASSLSDIEFYNKYKEASIDYKGKSITNAGGNSLSGAIAQYLGVLDPGLNVTTTNSAPIPKSLTRMSRRDANNIHNYHSRSDTLTRINIGGLMYHSMVGKHIFLENGVSTFGALVPAHTGYNFEEKEKLDHFDQNNIINKEVYTSRNGLKIYADMDEHTPIFVWSGDAIGAGTSKIKLDKGHLADLNDYVHGRLTEYVNNIDIKMKDIRTSVERENNNFSQHVNETKDHFKKVIKLNELEGWIHNISNLIRTKIESKADELKGNLRTLRDQDNILDLVGADHIINSIIDFIDKITDKISKFIKYGDDFMEAAFDIVSNTIVKMFVNLSEGFEDGVREEVLAHLNVVIPNIQIIKNQVTNFGDGINDILTQMTHLDDNVMVNNVPINKNATKQTSKPLAESKNLLLNLEIRNKVMESGLATLASNINLLLVPETLRIIALISIVDACTPTLSNFVGKIE
;
A
#
# COMPACT_ATOMS: atom_id res chain seq x y z
N MET A 1 -34.99 12.14 -10.88
CA MET A 1 -34.23 10.91 -10.59
C MET A 1 -34.69 10.38 -9.25
N ARG A 2 -35.09 9.09 -9.14
CA ARG A 2 -35.33 8.48 -7.82
C ARG A 2 -33.99 8.48 -7.07
N LYS A 3 -33.90 9.14 -5.93
CA LYS A 3 -32.72 9.06 -5.05
C LYS A 3 -32.53 7.58 -4.70
N ASN A 4 -31.34 7.05 -4.99
CA ASN A 4 -30.97 5.66 -4.67
C ASN A 4 -31.11 5.49 -3.16
N ASP A 5 -32.01 4.62 -2.70
CA ASP A 5 -32.28 4.39 -1.27
C ASP A 5 -31.30 3.36 -0.68
N HIS A 6 -30.29 2.91 -1.41
CA HIS A 6 -29.24 1.99 -0.96
C HIS A 6 -27.96 2.68 -0.45
N ILE A 7 -27.26 2.07 0.51
CA ILE A 7 -25.90 2.45 0.92
C ILE A 7 -24.95 1.98 -0.19
N THR A 8 -24.23 2.91 -0.82
CA THR A 8 -23.34 2.62 -1.94
C THR A 8 -21.97 2.13 -1.46
N ASP A 9 -21.17 1.54 -2.36
CA ASP A 9 -19.77 1.21 -2.06
C ASP A 9 -18.98 2.45 -1.65
N LEU A 10 -19.22 3.61 -2.30
CA LEU A 10 -18.54 4.85 -1.96
C LEU A 10 -18.89 5.33 -0.53
N ASP A 11 -20.17 5.18 -0.13
CA ASP A 11 -20.58 5.45 1.25
C ASP A 11 -19.88 4.50 2.23
N ALA A 12 -19.84 3.21 1.91
CA ALA A 12 -19.24 2.19 2.75
C ALA A 12 -17.72 2.39 2.94
N ILE A 13 -17.02 2.81 1.89
CA ILE A 13 -15.59 3.14 1.93
C ILE A 13 -15.33 4.31 2.88
N GLU A 14 -16.07 5.43 2.72
CA GLU A 14 -15.85 6.62 3.54
C GLU A 14 -16.23 6.35 5.01
N LEU A 15 -17.37 5.68 5.23
CA LEU A 15 -17.84 5.31 6.57
C LEU A 15 -16.88 4.36 7.29
N SER A 16 -16.22 3.46 6.55
CA SER A 16 -15.29 2.47 7.10
C SER A 16 -13.82 2.86 7.09
N SER A 17 -13.55 4.08 6.64
CA SER A 17 -12.24 4.68 6.67
C SER A 17 -12.30 5.91 7.58
N GLY A 18 -12.22 7.13 7.01
CA GLY A 18 -12.08 8.36 7.79
C GLY A 18 -13.12 8.55 8.90
N TRP A 19 -14.38 8.16 8.70
CA TRP A 19 -15.41 8.32 9.74
C TRP A 19 -15.28 7.30 10.88
N ASN A 20 -14.89 6.06 10.57
CA ASN A 20 -14.75 5.02 11.58
C ASN A 20 -13.59 5.33 12.55
N TYR A 21 -12.48 5.86 12.03
CA TYR A 21 -11.31 6.26 12.81
C TYR A 21 -11.40 7.67 13.43
N ASN A 22 -12.53 8.36 13.28
CA ASN A 22 -12.70 9.67 13.90
C ASN A 22 -13.23 9.53 15.33
N ASP A 23 -12.34 9.74 16.30
CA ASP A 23 -12.64 9.67 17.74
C ASP A 23 -13.53 10.83 18.24
N LYS A 24 -13.68 11.90 17.46
CA LYS A 24 -14.58 13.01 17.79
C LYS A 24 -16.05 12.67 17.56
N ILE A 25 -16.33 11.55 16.91
CA ILE A 25 -17.68 11.14 16.55
C ILE A 25 -18.18 10.11 17.55
N THR A 26 -19.32 10.43 18.11
CA THR A 26 -19.97 9.73 19.20
C THR A 26 -21.39 9.34 18.82
N LEU A 27 -22.06 8.63 19.73
CA LEU A 27 -23.42 8.17 19.55
C LEU A 27 -24.37 9.33 19.24
N SER A 28 -25.24 9.15 18.25
CA SER A 28 -26.23 10.11 17.74
C SER A 28 -25.69 11.23 16.86
N ASP A 29 -24.38 11.31 16.63
CA ASP A 29 -23.81 12.30 15.73
C ASP A 29 -24.31 12.11 14.30
N GLU A 30 -24.60 13.24 13.66
CA GLU A 30 -25.03 13.32 12.27
C GLU A 30 -23.84 13.60 11.36
N ILE A 31 -23.65 12.74 10.36
CA ILE A 31 -22.56 12.84 9.41
C ILE A 31 -23.10 12.85 7.98
N HIS A 32 -22.40 13.57 7.10
CA HIS A 32 -22.75 13.68 5.70
C HIS A 32 -21.70 12.99 4.85
N VAL A 33 -22.13 12.00 4.08
CA VAL A 33 -21.28 11.10 3.30
C VAL A 33 -21.83 11.03 1.88
N ASN A 34 -21.04 11.44 0.88
CA ASN A 34 -21.43 11.48 -0.54
C ASN A 34 -22.83 12.07 -0.83
N GLY A 35 -23.20 13.15 -0.13
CA GLY A 35 -24.51 13.78 -0.29
C GLY A 35 -25.69 13.07 0.40
N ASN A 36 -25.40 12.03 1.20
CA ASN A 36 -26.35 11.30 2.04
C ASN A 36 -26.11 11.58 3.52
N LYS A 37 -27.18 11.56 4.31
CA LYS A 37 -27.14 11.78 5.77
C LYS A 37 -27.09 10.43 6.49
N TYR A 38 -26.21 10.31 7.48
CA TYR A 38 -26.09 9.13 8.34
C TYR A 38 -26.05 9.56 9.81
N LYS A 39 -26.49 8.66 10.70
CA LYS A 39 -26.32 8.84 12.14
C LYS A 39 -25.61 7.65 12.75
N VAL A 40 -24.72 7.91 13.71
CA VAL A 40 -24.09 6.86 14.52
C VAL A 40 -25.10 6.34 15.52
N ILE A 41 -25.47 5.07 15.40
CA ILE A 41 -26.42 4.44 16.32
C ILE A 41 -25.76 3.47 17.30
N LYS A 42 -24.49 3.13 17.08
CA LYS A 42 -23.66 2.40 18.03
C LYS A 42 -22.19 2.69 17.79
N ASP A 43 -21.43 2.81 18.86
CA ASP A 43 -19.97 2.91 18.89
C ASP A 43 -19.46 1.92 19.95
N GLN A 44 -18.86 0.83 19.49
CA GLN A 44 -18.28 -0.21 20.33
C GLN A 44 -16.77 -0.07 20.29
N LYS A 45 -16.19 0.27 21.44
CA LYS A 45 -14.73 0.28 21.60
C LYS A 45 -14.13 -1.13 21.54
N PRO A 46 -12.87 -1.26 21.12
CA PRO A 46 -12.19 -2.54 20.97
C PRO A 46 -12.32 -3.44 22.20
N THR A 47 -12.70 -4.70 21.99
CA THR A 47 -12.76 -5.72 23.04
C THR A 47 -11.38 -6.37 23.28
N ASN A 48 -11.32 -7.38 24.15
CA ASN A 48 -10.09 -8.13 24.43
C ASN A 48 -9.55 -8.90 23.21
N THR A 49 -10.35 -9.12 22.17
CA THR A 49 -9.88 -9.68 20.89
C THR A 49 -9.46 -8.61 19.89
N GLY A 50 -9.57 -7.33 20.26
CA GLY A 50 -9.32 -6.19 19.38
C GLY A 50 -10.52 -5.80 18.51
N LEU A 51 -11.70 -6.42 18.67
CA LEU A 51 -12.87 -6.10 17.86
C LEU A 51 -13.51 -4.77 18.31
N GLY A 52 -13.41 -3.73 17.50
CA GLY A 52 -14.20 -2.51 17.62
C GLY A 52 -15.08 -2.30 16.38
N TYR A 53 -16.18 -1.56 16.52
CA TYR A 53 -17.05 -1.23 15.38
C TYR A 53 -18.00 -0.05 15.67
N LYS A 54 -18.38 0.66 14.60
CA LYS A 54 -19.52 1.59 14.59
C LYS A 54 -20.64 1.07 13.71
N LEU A 55 -21.87 1.45 14.05
CA LEU A 55 -23.07 1.14 13.28
C LEU A 55 -23.70 2.46 12.83
N TYR A 56 -23.83 2.63 11.52
CA TYR A 56 -24.39 3.83 10.92
C TYR A 56 -25.75 3.52 10.31
N GLU A 57 -26.73 4.38 10.60
CA GLU A 57 -28.06 4.32 9.99
C GLU A 57 -28.20 5.43 8.96
N ARG A 58 -28.70 5.09 7.76
CA ARG A 58 -28.92 6.06 6.70
C ARG A 58 -30.26 6.78 6.87
N TYR A 59 -30.25 8.09 6.60
CA TYR A 59 -31.40 8.97 6.61
C TYR A 59 -31.62 9.60 5.23
N ASP A 60 -32.89 9.76 4.84
CA ASP A 60 -33.29 10.63 3.74
C ASP A 60 -34.00 11.85 4.34
N ASN A 61 -33.30 12.99 4.32
CA ASN A 61 -33.63 14.16 5.13
C ASN A 61 -33.69 13.77 6.62
N ASP A 62 -34.82 13.97 7.30
CA ASP A 62 -34.99 13.63 8.72
C ASP A 62 -35.69 12.29 8.97
N ARG A 63 -35.86 11.46 7.93
CA ARG A 63 -36.50 10.14 8.05
C ARG A 63 -35.46 9.04 7.96
N SER A 64 -35.46 8.14 8.93
CA SER A 64 -34.69 6.91 8.86
C SER A 64 -35.14 6.08 7.66
N THR A 65 -34.17 5.54 6.92
CA THR A 65 -34.41 4.57 5.83
C THR A 65 -34.48 3.13 6.34
N GLY A 66 -34.12 2.89 7.61
CA GLY A 66 -33.98 1.56 8.19
C GLY A 66 -32.77 0.76 7.69
N LYS A 67 -31.91 1.32 6.83
CA LYS A 67 -30.73 0.62 6.29
C LYS A 67 -29.48 0.96 7.08
N LEU A 68 -28.74 -0.07 7.47
CA LEU A 68 -27.56 0.06 8.31
C LEU A 68 -26.31 -0.53 7.68
N ILE A 69 -25.18 0.11 7.98
CA ILE A 69 -23.85 -0.40 7.72
C ILE A 69 -23.10 -0.60 9.02
N ILE A 70 -22.59 -1.81 9.24
CA ILE A 70 -21.63 -2.10 10.31
C ILE A 70 -20.21 -1.87 9.76
N SER A 71 -19.44 -1.06 10.47
CA SER A 71 -18.10 -0.69 10.09
C SER A 71 -17.12 -1.07 11.20
N PHE A 72 -16.13 -1.88 10.88
CA PHE A 72 -15.21 -2.43 11.87
C PHE A 72 -13.95 -1.59 11.99
N ASP A 73 -13.46 -1.47 13.22
CA ASP A 73 -12.20 -0.82 13.53
C ASP A 73 -11.05 -1.69 13.02
N GLY A 74 -10.17 -1.12 12.22
CA GLY A 74 -8.87 -1.71 11.89
C GLY A 74 -7.80 -1.22 12.88
N THR A 75 -6.55 -1.52 12.56
CA THR A 75 -5.40 -1.21 13.42
C THR A 75 -4.95 0.25 13.26
N ASP A 76 -4.36 0.82 14.33
CA ASP A 76 -3.79 2.18 14.32
C ASP A 76 -2.34 2.14 13.80
N PHE A 77 -2.14 2.56 12.55
CA PHE A 77 -0.85 2.48 11.85
C PHE A 77 0.22 3.48 12.33
N SER A 78 0.00 4.18 13.44
CA SER A 78 1.08 4.88 14.13
C SER A 78 2.11 3.92 14.77
N ASP A 79 1.77 2.62 14.93
CA ASP A 79 2.68 1.57 15.40
C ASP A 79 3.15 0.61 14.27
N PRO A 80 4.46 0.57 13.93
CA PRO A 80 5.03 -0.37 12.96
C PRO A 80 4.81 -1.86 13.26
N ASN A 81 4.44 -2.23 14.49
CA ASN A 81 4.12 -3.61 14.85
C ASN A 81 2.81 -4.12 14.19
N ASP A 82 1.94 -3.23 13.74
CA ASP A 82 0.59 -3.58 13.29
C ASP A 82 0.51 -4.11 11.86
N VAL A 83 1.45 -3.75 10.98
CA VAL A 83 1.61 -4.40 9.65
C VAL A 83 1.88 -5.91 9.82
N GLY A 84 2.60 -6.30 10.88
CA GLY A 84 2.85 -7.69 11.22
C GLY A 84 1.61 -8.44 11.71
N THR A 85 0.60 -7.74 12.24
CA THR A 85 -0.67 -8.29 12.71
C THR A 85 -1.60 -8.61 11.53
N ASP A 86 -1.60 -7.77 10.49
CA ASP A 86 -2.43 -7.98 9.29
C ASP A 86 -2.00 -9.21 8.48
N LEU A 87 -0.68 -9.45 8.36
CA LEU A 87 -0.15 -10.64 7.70
C LEU A 87 -0.40 -11.94 8.49
N ARG A 88 -0.56 -11.86 9.82
CA ARG A 88 -0.86 -13.04 10.66
C ARG A 88 -2.25 -13.62 10.39
N LEU A 89 -3.16 -12.84 9.77
CA LEU A 89 -4.48 -13.34 9.37
C LEU A 89 -4.44 -14.33 8.19
N ALA A 90 -3.33 -14.41 7.44
CA ALA A 90 -3.19 -15.34 6.32
C ALA A 90 -2.93 -16.82 6.73
N GLY A 91 -2.98 -17.12 8.03
CA GLY A 91 -2.79 -18.46 8.57
C GLY A 91 -3.90 -19.46 8.21
N ASP A 92 -3.75 -20.70 8.69
CA ASP A 92 -4.72 -21.78 8.40
C ASP A 92 -5.98 -21.73 9.30
N SER A 93 -5.88 -21.17 10.51
CA SER A 93 -6.98 -21.08 11.50
C SER A 93 -7.73 -19.74 11.42
N ILE A 94 -9.01 -19.75 11.83
CA ILE A 94 -9.84 -18.55 11.98
C ILE A 94 -9.48 -17.88 13.31
N PRO A 95 -8.97 -16.63 13.33
CA PRO A 95 -8.72 -15.92 14.58
C PRO A 95 -10.00 -15.57 15.37
N ASN A 96 -9.88 -15.53 16.70
CA ASN A 96 -10.98 -15.24 17.63
C ASN A 96 -11.73 -13.93 17.32
N GLN A 97 -11.03 -12.91 16.81
CA GLN A 97 -11.62 -11.62 16.43
C GLN A 97 -12.67 -11.77 15.31
N LEU A 98 -12.42 -12.65 14.33
CA LEU A 98 -13.38 -12.96 13.26
C LEU A 98 -14.61 -13.68 13.83
N GLU A 99 -14.40 -14.67 14.70
CA GLU A 99 -15.51 -15.39 15.35
C GLU A 99 -16.39 -14.48 16.20
N GLU A 100 -15.78 -13.56 16.96
CA GLU A 100 -16.50 -12.56 17.75
C GLU A 100 -17.30 -11.62 16.84
N ALA A 101 -16.72 -11.16 15.73
CA ALA A 101 -17.42 -10.31 14.77
C ALA A 101 -18.64 -11.02 14.17
N HIS A 102 -18.51 -12.29 13.80
CA HIS A 102 -19.63 -13.09 13.30
C HIS A 102 -20.72 -13.23 14.37
N LYS A 103 -20.35 -13.49 15.62
CA LYS A 103 -21.33 -13.58 16.72
C LYS A 103 -22.07 -12.25 16.90
N VAL A 104 -21.35 -11.13 16.96
CA VAL A 104 -21.94 -9.79 17.08
C VAL A 104 -22.90 -9.50 15.93
N TYR A 105 -22.46 -9.76 14.69
CA TYR A 105 -23.27 -9.56 13.51
C TYR A 105 -24.55 -10.40 13.54
N SER A 106 -24.42 -11.69 13.85
CA SER A 106 -25.56 -12.62 13.93
C SER A 106 -26.55 -12.24 15.04
N ASP A 107 -26.06 -11.84 16.21
CA ASP A 107 -26.89 -11.38 17.33
C ASP A 107 -27.65 -10.10 16.98
N LEU A 108 -26.98 -9.13 16.33
CA LEU A 108 -27.61 -7.89 15.87
C LEU A 108 -28.64 -8.17 14.78
N LYS A 109 -28.30 -8.98 13.77
CA LYS A 109 -29.21 -9.37 12.69
C LYS A 109 -30.46 -10.05 13.24
N GLN A 110 -30.31 -10.97 14.18
CA GLN A 110 -31.43 -11.62 14.85
C GLN A 110 -32.25 -10.60 15.65
N LYS A 111 -31.61 -9.69 16.38
CA LYS A 111 -32.31 -8.64 17.14
C LYS A 111 -33.18 -7.76 16.22
N TYR A 112 -32.66 -7.32 15.08
CA TYR A 112 -33.43 -6.53 14.11
C TYR A 112 -34.60 -7.32 13.49
N SER A 113 -34.40 -8.62 13.22
CA SER A 113 -35.46 -9.52 12.74
C SER A 113 -36.56 -9.72 13.80
N ASP A 114 -36.17 -9.94 15.05
CA ASP A 114 -37.09 -10.15 16.17
C ASP A 114 -37.91 -8.89 16.47
N ALA A 115 -37.32 -7.70 16.37
CA ALA A 115 -38.05 -6.44 16.55
C ALA A 115 -39.19 -6.25 15.54
N SER A 116 -39.10 -6.93 14.40
CA SER A 116 -40.12 -6.89 13.34
C SER A 116 -41.14 -8.03 13.44
N SER A 117 -40.83 -9.11 14.17
CA SER A 117 -41.64 -10.33 14.21
C SER A 117 -42.26 -10.67 15.57
N LEU A 118 -41.63 -10.26 16.67
CA LEU A 118 -42.12 -10.46 18.04
C LEU A 118 -43.02 -9.30 18.49
N SER A 119 -43.87 -9.56 19.49
CA SER A 119 -44.53 -8.48 20.22
C SER A 119 -43.53 -7.69 21.07
N ASP A 120 -43.85 -6.44 21.40
CA ASP A 120 -42.99 -5.57 22.21
C ASP A 120 -42.62 -6.19 23.57
N ILE A 121 -43.56 -6.96 24.17
CA ILE A 121 -43.35 -7.66 25.44
C ILE A 121 -42.35 -8.82 25.28
N GLU A 122 -42.51 -9.64 24.24
CA GLU A 122 -41.60 -10.77 23.98
C GLU A 122 -40.20 -10.27 23.65
N PHE A 123 -40.10 -9.22 22.84
CA PHE A 123 -38.84 -8.56 22.50
C PHE A 123 -38.14 -8.02 23.75
N TYR A 124 -38.87 -7.27 24.58
CA TYR A 124 -38.32 -6.75 25.85
C TYR A 124 -37.90 -7.87 26.79
N ASN A 125 -38.66 -8.96 26.86
CA ASN A 125 -38.29 -10.10 27.70
C ASN A 125 -36.98 -10.74 27.26
N LYS A 126 -36.74 -10.85 25.94
CA LYS A 126 -35.53 -11.43 25.35
C LYS A 126 -34.31 -10.52 25.43
N TYR A 127 -34.47 -9.23 25.11
CA TYR A 127 -33.35 -8.30 24.94
C TYR A 127 -33.21 -7.23 26.02
N LYS A 128 -34.24 -7.02 26.86
CA LYS A 128 -34.30 -5.94 27.87
C LYS A 128 -34.22 -4.54 27.26
N GLU A 129 -34.70 -4.41 26.03
CA GLU A 129 -34.65 -3.18 25.22
C GLU A 129 -36.00 -2.96 24.51
N ALA A 130 -36.27 -1.73 24.06
CA ALA A 130 -37.51 -1.41 23.37
C ALA A 130 -37.43 -1.82 21.89
N SER A 131 -38.44 -2.55 21.40
CA SER A 131 -38.52 -3.00 20.00
C SER A 131 -38.52 -1.84 18.99
N ILE A 132 -39.06 -0.68 19.37
CA ILE A 132 -39.18 0.50 18.50
C ILE A 132 -37.85 1.02 17.99
N ASP A 133 -36.76 0.86 18.76
CA ASP A 133 -35.42 1.32 18.38
C ASP A 133 -34.80 0.45 17.26
N TYR A 134 -35.37 -0.73 17.05
CA TYR A 134 -34.90 -1.79 16.16
C TYR A 134 -35.89 -2.12 15.03
N LYS A 135 -37.17 -1.77 15.18
CA LYS A 135 -38.22 -2.15 14.24
C LYS A 135 -38.03 -1.47 12.88
N GLY A 136 -38.14 -2.25 11.80
CA GLY A 136 -37.97 -1.75 10.43
C GLY A 136 -36.52 -1.45 10.02
N LYS A 137 -35.55 -1.81 10.88
CA LYS A 137 -34.12 -1.65 10.64
C LYS A 137 -33.49 -2.97 10.18
N SER A 138 -32.47 -2.92 9.33
CA SER A 138 -31.67 -4.09 8.93
C SER A 138 -30.25 -3.73 8.51
N ILE A 139 -29.28 -4.57 8.89
CA ILE A 139 -27.89 -4.43 8.44
C ILE A 139 -27.82 -4.92 7.00
N THR A 140 -27.67 -3.99 6.06
CA THR A 140 -27.60 -4.28 4.62
C THR A 140 -26.18 -4.28 4.09
N ASN A 141 -25.26 -3.61 4.81
CA ASN A 141 -23.88 -3.47 4.40
C ASN A 141 -22.92 -3.75 5.57
N ALA A 142 -21.72 -4.23 5.24
CA ALA A 142 -20.58 -4.22 6.13
C ALA A 142 -19.37 -3.61 5.41
N GLY A 143 -18.52 -2.92 6.15
CA GLY A 143 -17.29 -2.40 5.59
C GLY A 143 -16.12 -2.43 6.56
N GLY A 144 -14.93 -2.35 5.99
CA GLY A 144 -13.69 -2.38 6.74
C GLY A 144 -12.49 -1.98 5.89
N ASN A 145 -11.50 -1.40 6.55
CA ASN A 145 -10.23 -1.00 5.97
C ASN A 145 -9.10 -1.83 6.61
N SER A 146 -8.14 -2.28 5.81
CA SER A 146 -6.97 -3.02 6.31
C SER A 146 -7.38 -4.31 7.03
N LEU A 147 -6.95 -4.53 8.27
CA LEU A 147 -7.34 -5.67 9.12
C LEU A 147 -8.86 -5.90 9.13
N SER A 148 -9.63 -4.82 9.27
CA SER A 148 -11.07 -4.90 9.41
C SER A 148 -11.78 -5.22 8.09
N GLY A 149 -11.08 -5.06 6.96
CA GLY A 149 -11.51 -5.59 5.67
C GLY A 149 -11.62 -7.12 5.69
N ALA A 150 -10.71 -7.83 6.36
CA ALA A 150 -10.79 -9.29 6.52
C ALA A 150 -12.01 -9.70 7.36
N ILE A 151 -12.35 -8.90 8.36
CA ILE A 151 -13.56 -9.08 9.19
C ILE A 151 -14.83 -8.93 8.33
N ALA A 152 -14.92 -7.85 7.56
CA ALA A 152 -16.08 -7.62 6.71
C ALA A 152 -16.21 -8.70 5.62
N GLN A 153 -15.10 -9.12 4.99
CA GLN A 153 -15.09 -10.24 4.03
C GLN A 153 -15.60 -11.53 4.66
N TYR A 154 -15.17 -11.86 5.88
CA TYR A 154 -15.64 -13.06 6.57
C TYR A 154 -17.15 -13.07 6.75
N LEU A 155 -17.76 -11.93 7.13
CA LEU A 155 -19.21 -11.82 7.21
C LEU A 155 -19.89 -11.99 5.85
N GLY A 156 -19.32 -11.43 4.77
CA GLY A 156 -19.86 -11.58 3.41
C GLY A 156 -19.75 -13.00 2.86
N VAL A 157 -18.75 -13.77 3.30
CA VAL A 157 -18.62 -15.20 2.98
C VAL A 157 -19.74 -16.00 3.65
N LEU A 158 -20.07 -15.68 4.90
CA LEU A 158 -21.10 -16.36 5.68
C LEU A 158 -22.52 -15.93 5.31
N ASP A 159 -22.72 -14.65 4.96
CA ASP A 159 -24.02 -14.10 4.55
C ASP A 159 -23.99 -13.53 3.13
N PRO A 160 -24.44 -14.31 2.14
CA PRO A 160 -24.66 -13.85 0.77
C PRO A 160 -25.56 -12.62 0.58
N GLY A 161 -26.43 -12.32 1.55
CA GLY A 161 -27.34 -11.18 1.52
C GLY A 161 -26.73 -9.87 2.01
N LEU A 162 -25.53 -9.92 2.59
CA LEU A 162 -24.79 -8.77 3.11
C LEU A 162 -23.88 -8.19 2.03
N ASN A 163 -24.06 -6.92 1.67
CA ASN A 163 -23.14 -6.23 0.77
C ASN A 163 -21.88 -5.83 1.55
N VAL A 164 -20.72 -6.25 1.09
CA VAL A 164 -19.44 -6.04 1.75
C VAL A 164 -18.55 -5.19 0.87
N THR A 165 -18.05 -4.10 1.44
CA THR A 165 -17.13 -3.20 0.76
C THR A 165 -15.88 -3.02 1.61
N THR A 166 -14.72 -3.34 1.07
CA THR A 166 -13.46 -3.20 1.82
C THR A 166 -12.45 -2.33 1.09
N THR A 167 -11.61 -1.64 1.84
CA THR A 167 -10.47 -0.87 1.30
C THR A 167 -9.16 -1.43 1.81
N ASN A 168 -8.20 -1.64 0.90
CA ASN A 168 -6.83 -2.08 1.22
C ASN A 168 -6.79 -3.28 2.18
N SER A 169 -7.71 -4.22 1.99
CA SER A 169 -7.99 -5.25 2.99
C SER A 169 -6.78 -6.16 3.26
N ALA A 170 -6.68 -6.64 4.51
CA ALA A 170 -5.87 -7.80 4.84
C ALA A 170 -6.42 -9.08 4.18
N PRO A 171 -5.58 -10.09 3.91
CA PRO A 171 -6.01 -11.40 3.45
C PRO A 171 -6.81 -12.13 4.53
N ILE A 172 -7.79 -12.96 4.13
CA ILE A 172 -8.48 -13.86 5.05
C ILE A 172 -7.78 -15.22 5.15
N PRO A 173 -7.98 -15.97 6.26
CA PRO A 173 -7.46 -17.33 6.42
C PRO A 173 -7.81 -18.28 5.26
N LYS A 174 -6.87 -19.18 4.91
CA LYS A 174 -7.05 -20.15 3.79
C LYS A 174 -8.26 -21.06 3.97
N SER A 175 -8.60 -21.42 5.20
CA SER A 175 -9.79 -22.21 5.53
C SER A 175 -11.07 -21.52 5.07
N LEU A 176 -11.15 -20.20 5.18
CA LEU A 176 -12.29 -19.41 4.73
C LEU A 176 -12.33 -19.24 3.21
N THR A 177 -11.18 -19.06 2.56
CA THR A 177 -11.10 -19.03 1.09
C THR A 177 -11.65 -20.34 0.50
N ARG A 178 -11.37 -21.50 1.11
CA ARG A 178 -11.90 -22.80 0.66
C ARG A 178 -13.42 -22.93 0.83
N MET A 179 -13.98 -22.27 1.85
CA MET A 179 -15.42 -22.22 2.10
C MET A 179 -16.13 -21.19 1.21
N SER A 180 -15.38 -20.28 0.59
CA SER A 180 -15.95 -19.19 -0.18
C SER A 180 -16.60 -19.64 -1.48
N ARG A 181 -17.63 -18.90 -1.87
CA ARG A 181 -18.37 -19.09 -3.12
C ARG A 181 -17.48 -18.62 -4.27
N ARG A 182 -17.45 -19.35 -5.40
CA ARG A 182 -16.71 -18.92 -6.60
C ARG A 182 -17.14 -17.53 -7.10
N ASP A 183 -18.42 -17.18 -6.94
CA ASP A 183 -19.01 -15.92 -7.40
C ASP A 183 -19.56 -15.10 -6.21
N ALA A 184 -18.68 -14.69 -5.29
CA ALA A 184 -19.03 -13.81 -4.17
C ALA A 184 -19.26 -12.35 -4.62
N ASN A 185 -20.31 -12.13 -5.43
CA ASN A 185 -20.67 -10.84 -6.02
C ASN A 185 -21.11 -9.79 -4.99
N ASN A 186 -21.38 -10.20 -3.76
CA ASN A 186 -21.72 -9.31 -2.65
C ASN A 186 -20.48 -8.68 -2.01
N ILE A 187 -19.26 -9.10 -2.38
CA ILE A 187 -18.01 -8.61 -1.78
C ILE A 187 -17.19 -7.84 -2.82
N HIS A 188 -16.95 -6.56 -2.55
CA HIS A 188 -16.15 -5.66 -3.37
C HIS A 188 -14.92 -5.17 -2.61
N ASN A 189 -13.74 -5.52 -3.11
CA ASN A 189 -12.46 -5.14 -2.53
C ASN A 189 -11.81 -4.03 -3.37
N TYR A 190 -11.70 -2.85 -2.80
CA TYR A 190 -11.05 -1.69 -3.39
C TYR A 190 -9.60 -1.61 -2.91
N HIS A 191 -8.68 -1.56 -3.88
CA HIS A 191 -7.24 -1.61 -3.65
C HIS A 191 -6.59 -0.35 -4.18
N SER A 192 -5.97 0.45 -3.33
CA SER A 192 -5.11 1.53 -3.80
C SER A 192 -3.84 0.94 -4.41
N ARG A 193 -3.48 1.37 -5.63
CA ARG A 193 -2.21 0.92 -6.24
C ARG A 193 -0.96 1.36 -5.48
N SER A 194 -1.06 2.37 -4.63
CA SER A 194 0.05 2.84 -3.79
C SER A 194 0.08 2.20 -2.41
N ASP A 195 -0.91 1.37 -2.05
CA ASP A 195 -1.04 0.80 -0.71
C ASP A 195 -0.03 -0.33 -0.43
N THR A 196 0.73 -0.19 0.67
CA THR A 196 1.77 -1.15 1.05
C THR A 196 1.21 -2.54 1.32
N LEU A 197 0.08 -2.67 2.04
CA LEU A 197 -0.49 -3.97 2.38
C LEU A 197 -0.95 -4.71 1.12
N THR A 198 -1.64 -4.03 0.22
CA THR A 198 -2.02 -4.54 -1.11
C THR A 198 -0.82 -5.04 -1.88
N ARG A 199 0.29 -4.28 -1.89
CA ARG A 199 1.53 -4.67 -2.58
C ARG A 199 2.20 -5.87 -1.93
N ILE A 200 2.23 -5.95 -0.61
CA ILE A 200 2.72 -7.12 0.12
C ILE A 200 1.86 -8.34 -0.20
N ASN A 201 0.53 -8.21 -0.24
CA ASN A 201 -0.38 -9.32 -0.55
C ASN A 201 -0.20 -9.85 -1.98
N ILE A 202 0.05 -8.95 -2.95
CA ILE A 202 0.38 -9.33 -4.34
C ILE A 202 1.74 -10.02 -4.38
N GLY A 203 2.79 -9.42 -3.80
CA GLY A 203 4.15 -9.96 -3.82
C GLY A 203 4.33 -11.26 -3.04
N GLY A 204 3.58 -11.43 -1.96
CA GLY A 204 3.52 -12.65 -1.14
C GLY A 204 2.59 -13.73 -1.68
N LEU A 205 2.00 -13.55 -2.88
CA LEU A 205 1.02 -14.46 -3.49
C LEU A 205 -0.21 -14.74 -2.61
N MET A 206 -0.53 -13.88 -1.65
CA MET A 206 -1.68 -14.01 -0.76
C MET A 206 -2.95 -13.40 -1.34
N TYR A 207 -2.85 -12.73 -2.48
CA TYR A 207 -3.99 -12.10 -3.15
C TYR A 207 -5.13 -13.07 -3.47
N HIS A 208 -4.82 -14.35 -3.73
CA HIS A 208 -5.81 -15.39 -3.99
C HIS A 208 -6.68 -15.73 -2.77
N SER A 209 -6.29 -15.31 -1.55
CA SER A 209 -7.03 -15.65 -0.34
C SER A 209 -8.15 -14.66 -0.05
N MET A 210 -8.12 -13.47 -0.64
CA MET A 210 -9.22 -12.49 -0.62
C MET A 210 -10.37 -12.95 -1.52
N VAL A 211 -11.60 -12.72 -1.07
CA VAL A 211 -12.80 -13.23 -1.72
C VAL A 211 -13.58 -12.09 -2.35
N GLY A 212 -14.13 -12.32 -3.55
CA GLY A 212 -15.00 -11.37 -4.23
C GLY A 212 -14.33 -10.60 -5.35
N LYS A 213 -14.94 -9.48 -5.75
CA LYS A 213 -14.44 -8.65 -6.84
C LYS A 213 -13.28 -7.80 -6.37
N HIS A 214 -12.27 -7.65 -7.23
CA HIS A 214 -11.12 -6.80 -7.00
C HIS A 214 -11.18 -5.57 -7.91
N ILE A 215 -11.06 -4.38 -7.32
CA ILE A 215 -11.17 -3.10 -8.00
C ILE A 215 -9.94 -2.26 -7.61
N PHE A 216 -9.09 -1.93 -8.59
CA PHE A 216 -7.90 -1.13 -8.34
C PHE A 216 -8.18 0.35 -8.56
N LEU A 217 -7.79 1.18 -7.59
CA LEU A 217 -7.90 2.62 -7.62
C LEU A 217 -6.54 3.27 -7.95
N GLU A 218 -6.56 4.22 -8.89
CA GLU A 218 -5.41 5.04 -9.27
C GLU A 218 -5.28 6.21 -8.29
N ASN A 219 -4.53 6.05 -7.20
CA ASN A 219 -4.35 7.07 -6.16
C ASN A 219 -2.90 7.62 -6.16
N GLY A 220 -2.75 8.94 -6.03
CA GLY A 220 -1.49 9.67 -6.22
C GLY A 220 -0.45 9.57 -5.08
N VAL A 221 0.83 9.63 -5.51
CA VAL A 221 2.13 9.80 -4.80
C VAL A 221 2.55 8.80 -3.69
N SER A 222 3.62 8.03 -3.94
CA SER A 222 4.44 7.41 -2.89
C SER A 222 5.40 8.41 -2.26
N THR A 223 5.03 8.92 -1.11
CA THR A 223 6.04 9.29 -0.11
C THR A 223 5.76 8.46 1.14
N PHE A 224 6.77 8.15 1.96
CA PHE A 224 6.55 7.37 3.20
C PHE A 224 5.46 7.98 4.10
N GLY A 225 5.31 9.32 4.08
CA GLY A 225 4.22 10.04 4.76
C GLY A 225 2.84 9.94 4.11
N ALA A 226 2.76 9.58 2.81
CA ALA A 226 1.52 9.30 2.09
C ALA A 226 1.13 7.81 2.13
N LEU A 227 1.99 6.93 2.67
CA LEU A 227 1.67 5.51 2.85
C LEU A 227 0.52 5.30 3.84
N VAL A 228 0.48 6.09 4.92
CA VAL A 228 -0.60 6.03 5.90
C VAL A 228 -1.93 6.51 5.27
N PRO A 229 -2.06 7.72 4.68
CA PRO A 229 -3.27 8.12 3.95
C PRO A 229 -3.66 7.20 2.77
N ALA A 230 -2.69 6.64 2.05
CA ALA A 230 -2.96 5.68 0.98
C ALA A 230 -3.50 4.33 1.49
N HIS A 231 -3.18 3.97 2.73
CA HIS A 231 -3.61 2.76 3.42
C HIS A 231 -4.93 2.97 4.19
N THR A 232 -5.00 3.97 5.08
CA THR A 232 -6.15 4.30 5.94
C THR A 232 -7.27 5.07 5.23
N GLY A 233 -7.03 5.52 3.99
CA GLY A 233 -7.85 6.53 3.31
C GLY A 233 -7.44 7.95 3.71
N TYR A 234 -7.66 8.93 2.83
CA TYR A 234 -7.30 10.34 3.09
C TYR A 234 -7.92 10.83 4.41
N ASN A 235 -7.10 11.36 5.32
CA ASN A 235 -7.54 11.86 6.63
C ASN A 235 -8.38 13.14 6.47
N PHE A 236 -9.31 13.39 7.40
CA PHE A 236 -10.20 14.56 7.41
C PHE A 236 -9.47 15.92 7.39
N GLU A 237 -8.28 16.02 7.99
CA GLU A 237 -7.45 17.25 7.89
C GLU A 237 -6.96 17.54 6.47
N GLU A 238 -6.85 16.53 5.61
CA GLU A 238 -6.55 16.70 4.19
C GLU A 238 -7.83 16.99 3.40
N LYS A 239 -8.99 16.45 3.82
CA LYS A 239 -10.30 16.75 3.24
C LYS A 239 -10.72 18.21 3.45
N GLU A 240 -10.56 18.78 4.65
CA GLU A 240 -10.81 20.22 4.87
C GLU A 240 -9.89 21.10 4.02
N LYS A 241 -8.63 20.70 3.80
CA LYS A 241 -7.70 21.39 2.90
C LYS A 241 -8.10 21.26 1.42
N LEU A 242 -8.75 20.16 1.04
CA LEU A 242 -9.25 19.90 -0.31
C LEU A 242 -10.63 20.56 -0.57
N ASP A 243 -11.50 20.63 0.43
CA ASP A 243 -12.85 21.21 0.36
C ASP A 243 -12.82 22.76 0.36
N HIS A 244 -11.69 23.38 0.72
CA HIS A 244 -11.45 24.82 0.60
C HIS A 244 -10.93 25.26 -0.77
N PHE A 245 -10.78 24.35 -1.74
CA PHE A 245 -10.47 24.75 -3.10
C PHE A 245 -11.73 25.33 -3.77
N ASP A 246 -11.85 26.66 -3.75
CA ASP A 246 -12.75 27.39 -4.64
C ASP A 246 -12.31 27.16 -6.09
N GLN A 247 -12.84 26.09 -6.69
CA GLN A 247 -12.52 25.65 -8.06
C GLN A 247 -12.75 26.74 -9.12
N ASN A 248 -13.47 27.83 -8.79
CA ASN A 248 -13.79 28.90 -9.73
C ASN A 248 -12.73 30.01 -9.80
N ASN A 249 -11.69 29.99 -8.95
CA ASN A 249 -10.74 31.12 -8.81
C ASN A 249 -9.25 30.74 -8.75
N ILE A 250 -8.86 29.50 -9.08
CA ILE A 250 -7.47 29.02 -8.91
C ILE A 250 -6.80 28.75 -10.26
N ILE A 251 -6.41 29.82 -10.95
CA ILE A 251 -5.57 29.70 -12.14
C ILE A 251 -4.10 29.66 -11.70
N ASN A 252 -3.42 28.54 -11.97
CA ASN A 252 -1.96 28.37 -11.88
C ASN A 252 -1.33 28.77 -10.52
N LYS A 253 -2.04 28.59 -9.40
CA LYS A 253 -1.49 28.82 -8.05
C LYS A 253 -0.91 27.52 -7.48
N GLU A 254 0.23 27.63 -6.79
CA GLU A 254 0.74 26.53 -5.95
C GLU A 254 -0.33 26.18 -4.91
N VAL A 255 -0.82 24.95 -4.97
CA VAL A 255 -1.86 24.44 -4.06
C VAL A 255 -1.30 23.51 -3.00
N TYR A 256 -0.14 22.92 -3.26
CA TYR A 256 0.51 21.99 -2.34
C TYR A 256 2.00 21.92 -2.60
N THR A 257 2.79 22.00 -1.54
CA THR A 257 4.20 21.60 -1.57
C THR A 257 4.33 20.29 -0.79
N SER A 258 4.82 19.26 -1.46
CA SER A 258 5.03 17.96 -0.82
C SER A 258 6.19 18.04 0.20
N ARG A 259 6.31 17.05 1.09
CA ARG A 259 7.46 16.91 2.00
C ARG A 259 8.82 16.93 1.29
N ASN A 260 8.80 16.61 0.00
CA ASN A 260 9.97 16.53 -0.84
C ASN A 260 10.21 17.83 -1.65
N GLY A 261 9.50 18.91 -1.32
CA GLY A 261 9.62 20.19 -2.00
C GLY A 261 9.00 20.25 -3.39
N LEU A 262 8.43 19.15 -3.91
CA LEU A 262 7.65 19.17 -5.14
C LEU A 262 6.41 20.04 -4.98
N LYS A 263 6.29 21.02 -5.87
CA LYS A 263 5.15 21.92 -5.94
C LYS A 263 4.09 21.37 -6.90
N ILE A 264 2.85 21.29 -6.43
CA ILE A 264 1.67 20.94 -7.21
C ILE A 264 0.86 22.21 -7.41
N TYR A 265 0.41 22.40 -8.65
CA TYR A 265 -0.33 23.58 -9.09
C TYR A 265 -1.73 23.15 -9.53
N ALA A 266 -2.75 23.95 -9.23
CA ALA A 266 -4.10 23.72 -9.75
C ALA A 266 -4.21 24.04 -11.25
N ASP A 267 -5.25 23.50 -11.87
CA ASP A 267 -5.70 23.82 -13.23
C ASP A 267 -4.68 23.56 -14.34
N MET A 268 -4.23 22.30 -14.42
CA MET A 268 -3.23 21.89 -15.42
C MET A 268 -3.83 21.72 -16.83
N ASP A 269 -5.15 21.60 -16.94
CA ASP A 269 -5.91 21.38 -18.18
C ASP A 269 -6.35 22.67 -18.89
N GLU A 270 -6.54 23.79 -18.18
CA GLU A 270 -6.77 25.14 -18.77
C GLU A 270 -5.67 25.61 -19.75
N HIS A 271 -4.56 24.89 -19.71
CA HIS A 271 -3.34 25.16 -20.45
C HIS A 271 -3.23 24.37 -21.77
N THR A 272 -4.27 23.65 -22.17
CA THR A 272 -4.33 23.00 -23.49
C THR A 272 -4.31 24.07 -24.59
N PRO A 273 -3.34 24.06 -25.53
CA PRO A 273 -3.34 25.02 -26.63
C PRO A 273 -4.63 24.91 -27.45
N ILE A 274 -5.36 26.03 -27.54
CA ILE A 274 -6.57 26.15 -28.33
C ILE A 274 -6.32 26.96 -29.60
N PHE A 275 -7.17 26.74 -30.58
CA PHE A 275 -7.21 27.49 -31.80
C PHE A 275 -7.87 28.84 -31.53
N VAL A 276 -7.12 29.94 -31.67
CA VAL A 276 -7.54 31.29 -31.24
C VAL A 276 -8.90 31.73 -31.81
N TRP A 277 -9.27 31.25 -33.00
CA TRP A 277 -10.52 31.65 -33.67
C TRP A 277 -11.69 30.67 -33.52
N SER A 278 -11.46 29.42 -33.12
CA SER A 278 -12.54 28.43 -32.94
C SER A 278 -12.71 27.96 -31.50
N GLY A 279 -11.70 28.16 -30.65
CA GLY A 279 -11.68 27.66 -29.28
C GLY A 279 -11.39 26.16 -29.15
N ASP A 280 -11.29 25.44 -30.27
CA ASP A 280 -11.00 23.99 -30.28
C ASP A 280 -9.54 23.70 -29.97
N ALA A 281 -9.22 22.52 -29.43
CA ALA A 281 -7.82 22.10 -29.25
C ALA A 281 -7.07 22.06 -30.61
N ILE A 282 -5.80 22.46 -30.62
CA ILE A 282 -4.95 22.44 -31.81
C ILE A 282 -4.76 20.98 -32.27
N GLY A 283 -5.57 20.54 -33.25
CA GLY A 283 -5.63 19.16 -33.74
C GLY A 283 -6.94 18.80 -34.44
N ALA A 284 -8.04 19.53 -34.18
CA ALA A 284 -9.26 19.45 -34.96
C ALA A 284 -9.09 20.28 -36.26
N GLY A 285 -9.18 19.65 -37.44
CA GLY A 285 -9.02 20.35 -38.72
C GLY A 285 -9.99 21.52 -38.87
N THR A 286 -9.51 22.68 -39.34
CA THR A 286 -10.29 23.93 -39.38
C THR A 286 -10.63 24.38 -40.80
N SER A 287 -11.70 25.17 -40.91
CA SER A 287 -12.11 25.89 -42.12
C SER A 287 -11.14 27.02 -42.49
N LYS A 288 -11.09 27.39 -43.78
CA LYS A 288 -10.23 28.46 -44.31
C LYS A 288 -10.43 29.77 -43.53
N ILE A 289 -9.33 30.40 -43.14
CA ILE A 289 -9.33 31.63 -42.33
C ILE A 289 -8.89 32.79 -43.20
N LYS A 290 -9.60 33.91 -43.06
CA LYS A 290 -9.23 35.16 -43.71
C LYS A 290 -8.14 35.82 -42.85
N LEU A 291 -6.93 35.92 -43.40
CA LEU A 291 -5.83 36.66 -42.79
C LEU A 291 -6.04 38.16 -43.04
N ASP A 292 -6.63 38.86 -42.07
CA ASP A 292 -6.68 40.32 -42.03
C ASP A 292 -6.06 40.86 -40.73
N LYS A 293 -5.94 42.19 -40.64
CA LYS A 293 -5.26 42.88 -39.52
C LYS A 293 -5.85 42.51 -38.15
N GLY A 294 -7.17 42.33 -38.06
CA GLY A 294 -7.83 41.93 -36.81
C GLY A 294 -7.44 40.51 -36.40
N HIS A 295 -7.57 39.55 -37.31
CA HIS A 295 -7.22 38.16 -37.03
C HIS A 295 -5.72 37.98 -36.71
N LEU A 296 -4.83 38.72 -37.39
CA LEU A 296 -3.40 38.70 -37.10
C LEU A 296 -3.06 39.33 -35.74
N ALA A 297 -3.79 40.38 -35.31
CA ALA A 297 -3.67 40.93 -33.97
C ALA A 297 -4.12 39.93 -32.91
N ASP A 298 -5.27 39.27 -33.10
CA ASP A 298 -5.74 38.22 -32.18
C ASP A 298 -4.73 37.07 -32.04
N LEU A 299 -4.15 36.64 -33.18
CA LEU A 299 -3.12 35.60 -33.19
C LEU A 299 -1.82 36.07 -32.52
N ASN A 300 -1.41 37.32 -32.75
CA ASN A 300 -0.23 37.92 -32.13
C ASN A 300 -0.36 37.97 -30.60
N ASP A 301 -1.52 38.44 -30.11
CA ASP A 301 -1.82 38.56 -28.69
C ASP A 301 -1.91 37.20 -28.03
N TYR A 302 -2.50 36.21 -28.71
CA TYR A 302 -2.54 34.82 -28.22
C TYR A 302 -1.14 34.21 -28.11
N VAL A 303 -0.28 34.40 -29.11
CA VAL A 303 1.08 33.82 -29.13
C VAL A 303 1.98 34.48 -28.07
N HIS A 304 2.02 35.82 -28.01
CA HIS A 304 2.86 36.55 -27.06
C HIS A 304 2.32 36.55 -25.63
N GLY A 305 1.01 36.44 -25.45
CA GLY A 305 0.38 36.29 -24.14
C GLY A 305 0.29 34.83 -23.74
N ARG A 306 -0.86 34.21 -24.04
CA ARG A 306 -1.27 32.92 -23.49
C ARG A 306 -0.34 31.76 -23.84
N LEU A 307 0.09 31.64 -25.10
CA LEU A 307 0.94 30.51 -25.52
C LEU A 307 2.36 30.61 -24.93
N THR A 308 2.91 31.83 -24.88
CA THR A 308 4.23 32.08 -24.26
C THR A 308 4.20 31.81 -22.76
N GLU A 309 3.16 32.28 -22.07
CA GLU A 309 2.95 32.00 -20.65
C GLU A 309 2.83 30.50 -20.39
N TYR A 310 2.07 29.78 -21.22
CA TYR A 310 1.93 28.33 -21.12
C TYR A 310 3.28 27.60 -21.20
N VAL A 311 4.08 27.87 -22.23
CA VAL A 311 5.37 27.21 -22.41
C VAL A 311 6.35 27.57 -21.28
N ASN A 312 6.30 28.80 -20.76
CA ASN A 312 7.08 29.20 -19.59
C ASN A 312 6.66 28.43 -18.33
N ASN A 313 5.36 28.23 -18.12
CA ASN A 313 4.85 27.44 -17.00
C ASN A 313 5.27 25.97 -17.10
N ILE A 314 5.25 25.37 -18.29
CA ILE A 314 5.78 24.01 -18.51
C ILE A 314 7.27 23.94 -18.15
N ASP A 315 8.07 24.91 -18.61
CA ASP A 315 9.51 24.95 -18.33
C ASP A 315 9.80 25.01 -16.82
N ILE A 316 9.13 25.91 -16.10
CA ILE A 316 9.26 26.04 -14.64
C ILE A 316 8.87 24.73 -13.94
N LYS A 317 7.70 24.18 -14.29
CA LYS A 317 7.18 22.94 -13.66
C LYS A 317 8.10 21.74 -13.91
N MET A 318 8.64 21.60 -15.11
CA MET A 318 9.55 20.49 -15.46
C MET A 318 10.90 20.62 -14.73
N LYS A 319 11.38 21.84 -14.51
CA LYS A 319 12.57 22.10 -13.68
C LYS A 319 12.30 21.80 -12.20
N ASP A 320 11.15 22.18 -11.67
CA ASP A 320 10.74 21.83 -10.29
C ASP A 320 10.69 20.30 -10.10
N ILE A 321 10.08 19.58 -11.04
CA ILE A 321 10.05 18.11 -11.05
C ILE A 321 11.47 17.56 -11.05
N ARG A 322 12.35 18.05 -11.95
CA ARG A 322 13.75 17.61 -12.01
C ARG A 322 14.47 17.81 -10.68
N THR A 323 14.39 18.99 -10.08
CA THR A 323 15.01 19.27 -8.79
C THR A 323 14.48 18.34 -7.69
N SER A 324 13.17 18.07 -7.68
CA SER A 324 12.59 17.10 -6.75
C SER A 324 13.15 15.69 -6.95
N VAL A 325 13.28 15.23 -8.20
CA VAL A 325 13.79 13.89 -8.50
C VAL A 325 15.28 13.79 -8.19
N GLU A 326 16.08 14.81 -8.50
CA GLU A 326 17.51 14.88 -8.15
C GLU A 326 17.70 14.80 -6.62
N ARG A 327 16.88 15.52 -5.86
CA ARG A 327 16.94 15.50 -4.39
C ARG A 327 16.59 14.11 -3.82
N GLU A 328 15.58 13.44 -4.38
CA GLU A 328 15.25 12.07 -3.98
C GLU A 328 16.33 11.06 -4.38
N ASN A 329 16.93 11.23 -5.55
CA ASN A 329 18.04 10.38 -6.02
C ASN A 329 19.27 10.52 -5.12
N ASN A 330 19.59 11.74 -4.67
CA ASN A 330 20.70 11.98 -3.74
C ASN A 330 20.48 11.29 -2.38
N ASN A 331 19.21 11.02 -2.01
CA ASN A 331 18.86 10.30 -0.80
C ASN A 331 18.70 8.78 -1.02
N PHE A 332 19.04 8.26 -2.20
CA PHE A 332 18.86 6.85 -2.54
C PHE A 332 19.51 5.91 -1.52
N SER A 333 20.76 6.15 -1.14
CA SER A 333 21.45 5.33 -0.14
C SER A 333 20.76 5.35 1.22
N GLN A 334 20.17 6.48 1.61
CA GLN A 334 19.38 6.59 2.83
C GLN A 334 18.12 5.72 2.74
N HIS A 335 17.36 5.81 1.64
CA HIS A 335 16.15 5.02 1.41
C HIS A 335 16.43 3.50 1.43
N VAL A 336 17.55 3.09 0.82
CA VAL A 336 18.01 1.69 0.85
C VAL A 336 18.33 1.26 2.29
N ASN A 337 19.04 2.09 3.06
CA ASN A 337 19.40 1.76 4.44
C ASN A 337 18.18 1.72 5.37
N GLU A 338 17.23 2.65 5.21
CA GLU A 338 15.96 2.63 5.94
C GLU A 338 15.18 1.33 5.68
N THR A 339 15.15 0.87 4.42
CA THR A 339 14.52 -0.40 4.05
C THR A 339 15.23 -1.60 4.69
N LYS A 340 16.57 -1.62 4.68
CA LYS A 340 17.38 -2.64 5.37
C LYS A 340 17.09 -2.69 6.85
N ASP A 341 17.06 -1.53 7.51
CA ASP A 341 16.83 -1.45 8.95
C ASP A 341 15.40 -1.81 9.33
N HIS A 342 14.41 -1.45 8.49
CA HIS A 342 13.04 -1.89 8.67
C HIS A 342 12.93 -3.42 8.57
N PHE A 343 13.55 -4.04 7.55
CA PHE A 343 13.58 -5.49 7.42
C PHE A 343 14.19 -6.19 8.64
N LYS A 344 15.36 -5.71 9.12
CA LYS A 344 16.01 -6.25 10.34
C LYS A 344 15.10 -6.19 11.56
N LYS A 345 14.34 -5.10 11.72
CA LYS A 345 13.39 -4.93 12.83
C LYS A 345 12.22 -5.91 12.73
N VAL A 346 11.64 -6.06 11.53
CA VAL A 346 10.51 -6.98 11.28
C VAL A 346 10.88 -8.42 11.61
N ILE A 347 12.06 -8.88 11.18
CA ILE A 347 12.52 -10.25 11.49
C ILE A 347 13.21 -10.35 12.86
N LYS A 348 13.32 -9.25 13.61
CA LYS A 348 14.03 -9.16 14.90
C LYS A 348 15.45 -9.71 14.84
N LEU A 349 16.18 -9.37 13.77
CA LEU A 349 17.47 -9.98 13.44
C LEU A 349 18.49 -9.89 14.60
N ASN A 350 18.61 -8.72 15.22
CA ASN A 350 19.54 -8.51 16.33
C ASN A 350 19.19 -9.33 17.58
N GLU A 351 17.89 -9.53 17.85
CA GLU A 351 17.44 -10.39 18.95
C GLU A 351 17.77 -11.85 18.64
N LEU A 352 17.47 -12.31 17.42
CA LEU A 352 17.76 -13.67 16.97
C LEU A 352 19.27 -13.98 16.99
N GLU A 353 20.10 -13.07 16.50
CA GLU A 353 21.55 -13.19 16.55
C GLU A 353 22.05 -13.37 17.98
N GLY A 354 21.57 -12.52 18.90
CA GLY A 354 21.91 -12.61 20.31
C GLY A 354 21.48 -13.94 20.94
N TRP A 355 20.30 -14.43 20.59
CA TRP A 355 19.79 -15.73 21.06
C TRP A 355 20.63 -16.90 20.54
N ILE A 356 20.88 -16.94 19.22
CA ILE A 356 21.69 -17.98 18.58
C ILE A 356 23.10 -17.97 19.21
N HIS A 357 23.74 -16.81 19.31
CA HIS A 357 25.07 -16.70 19.90
C HIS A 357 25.12 -17.18 21.36
N ASN A 358 24.15 -16.77 22.19
CA ASN A 358 24.08 -17.17 23.59
C ASN A 358 23.83 -18.67 23.76
N ILE A 359 22.92 -19.24 22.98
CA ILE A 359 22.61 -20.67 23.00
C ILE A 359 23.82 -21.47 22.52
N SER A 360 24.45 -21.06 21.41
CA SER A 360 25.67 -21.68 20.87
C SER A 360 26.81 -21.68 21.89
N ASN A 361 27.04 -20.57 22.61
CA ASN A 361 28.04 -20.49 23.66
C ASN A 361 27.72 -21.40 24.85
N LEU A 362 26.46 -21.42 25.31
CA LEU A 362 26.03 -22.27 26.41
C LEU A 362 26.19 -23.76 26.07
N ILE A 363 25.79 -24.14 24.87
CA ILE A 363 25.99 -25.48 24.32
C ILE A 363 27.47 -25.87 24.34
N ARG A 364 28.32 -25.07 23.70
CA ARG A 364 29.73 -25.41 23.49
C ARG A 364 30.50 -25.47 24.81
N THR A 365 30.22 -24.54 25.72
CA THR A 365 30.98 -24.45 26.99
C THR A 365 30.47 -25.37 28.08
N LYS A 366 29.14 -25.60 28.19
CA LYS A 366 28.57 -26.36 29.31
C LYS A 366 28.12 -27.76 28.94
N ILE A 367 27.57 -27.94 27.73
CA ILE A 367 27.00 -29.23 27.34
C ILE A 367 28.07 -30.10 26.71
N GLU A 368 28.78 -29.61 25.68
CA GLU A 368 29.83 -30.38 25.00
C GLU A 368 30.98 -30.72 25.97
N SER A 369 31.48 -29.75 26.74
CA SER A 369 32.53 -29.98 27.73
C SER A 369 32.15 -31.04 28.79
N LYS A 370 30.91 -31.02 29.28
CA LYS A 370 30.45 -31.96 30.31
C LYS A 370 30.11 -33.33 29.73
N ALA A 371 29.62 -33.38 28.48
CA ALA A 371 29.45 -34.60 27.73
C ALA A 371 30.79 -35.30 27.49
N ASP A 372 31.83 -34.55 27.14
CA ASP A 372 33.18 -35.09 26.95
C ASP A 372 33.81 -35.57 28.26
N GLU A 373 33.63 -34.84 29.36
CA GLU A 373 34.04 -35.27 30.70
C GLU A 373 33.34 -36.60 31.10
N LEU A 374 32.01 -36.67 30.93
CA LEU A 374 31.23 -37.86 31.25
C LEU A 374 31.62 -39.05 30.38
N LYS A 375 31.85 -38.83 29.07
CA LYS A 375 32.38 -39.86 28.16
C LYS A 375 33.77 -40.32 28.58
N GLY A 376 34.63 -39.40 29.01
CA GLY A 376 35.96 -39.72 29.55
C GLY A 376 35.87 -40.64 30.77
N ASN A 377 35.05 -40.26 31.75
CA ASN A 377 34.83 -41.05 32.97
C ASN A 377 34.23 -42.43 32.66
N LEU A 378 33.26 -42.52 31.74
CA LEU A 378 32.66 -43.77 31.30
C LEU A 378 33.67 -44.69 30.59
N ARG A 379 34.56 -44.14 29.76
CA ARG A 379 35.65 -44.89 29.12
C ARG A 379 36.65 -45.40 30.16
N THR A 380 37.01 -44.56 31.14
CA THR A 380 37.89 -44.98 32.24
C THR A 380 37.26 -46.09 33.08
N LEU A 381 35.97 -46.01 33.40
CA LEU A 381 35.21 -47.05 34.11
C LEU A 381 35.21 -48.39 33.35
N ARG A 382 34.99 -48.34 32.03
CA ARG A 382 35.07 -49.51 31.15
C ARG A 382 36.48 -50.12 31.15
N ASP A 383 37.51 -49.29 31.02
CA ASP A 383 38.89 -49.74 30.81
C ASP A 383 39.58 -50.21 32.12
N GLN A 384 39.06 -49.86 33.31
CA GLN A 384 39.67 -50.19 34.60
C GLN A 384 39.12 -51.45 35.28
N ASP A 385 37.96 -51.97 34.87
CA ASP A 385 37.24 -52.98 35.65
C ASP A 385 36.95 -54.26 34.84
N ASN A 386 37.89 -55.24 34.90
CA ASN A 386 37.78 -56.55 34.24
C ASN A 386 36.55 -57.39 34.70
N ILE A 387 35.80 -56.93 35.70
CA ILE A 387 34.58 -57.58 36.22
C ILE A 387 33.34 -57.20 35.39
N LEU A 388 33.32 -56.01 34.76
CA LEU A 388 32.18 -55.50 33.98
C LEU A 388 31.98 -56.27 32.65
N ASP A 389 33.06 -56.83 32.12
CA ASP A 389 33.06 -57.75 30.97
C ASP A 389 32.18 -58.99 31.20
N LEU A 390 32.09 -59.47 32.45
CA LEU A 390 31.38 -60.70 32.80
C LEU A 390 29.85 -60.54 32.79
N VAL A 391 29.34 -59.30 32.82
CA VAL A 391 27.91 -58.96 32.99
C VAL A 391 27.34 -58.17 31.80
N GLY A 392 28.14 -57.95 30.74
CA GLY A 392 27.72 -57.19 29.55
C GLY A 392 27.59 -55.69 29.77
N ALA A 393 28.23 -55.14 30.81
CA ALA A 393 28.13 -53.71 31.15
C ALA A 393 28.83 -52.81 30.12
N ASP A 394 29.79 -53.33 29.36
CA ASP A 394 30.40 -52.66 28.21
C ASP A 394 29.39 -52.26 27.14
N HIS A 395 28.42 -53.13 26.85
CA HIS A 395 27.33 -52.81 25.93
C HIS A 395 26.43 -51.69 26.46
N ILE A 396 26.22 -51.62 27.78
CA ILE A 396 25.44 -50.58 28.43
C ILE A 396 26.20 -49.25 28.39
N ILE A 397 27.48 -49.24 28.75
CA ILE A 397 28.34 -48.06 28.73
C ILE A 397 28.48 -47.50 27.31
N ASN A 398 28.74 -48.35 26.31
CA ASN A 398 28.81 -47.92 24.91
C ASN A 398 27.46 -47.37 24.42
N SER A 399 26.33 -47.96 24.83
CA SER A 399 25.00 -47.41 24.50
C SER A 399 24.75 -46.03 25.11
N ILE A 400 25.28 -45.76 26.32
CA ILE A 400 25.21 -44.43 26.96
C ILE A 400 26.09 -43.42 26.20
N ILE A 401 27.30 -43.81 25.82
CA ILE A 401 28.20 -42.95 25.01
C ILE A 401 27.55 -42.63 23.65
N ASP A 402 27.00 -43.64 22.96
CA ASP A 402 26.28 -43.44 21.69
C ASP A 402 25.07 -42.51 21.84
N PHE A 403 24.38 -42.58 22.98
CA PHE A 403 23.26 -41.69 23.28
C PHE A 403 23.73 -40.24 23.51
N ILE A 404 24.82 -40.04 24.25
CA ILE A 404 25.45 -38.73 24.44
C ILE A 404 25.87 -38.15 23.09
N ASP A 405 26.55 -38.92 22.25
CA ASP A 405 27.00 -38.45 20.93
C ASP A 405 25.83 -38.10 20.00
N LYS A 406 24.71 -38.84 20.05
CA LYS A 406 23.47 -38.48 19.34
C LYS A 406 22.86 -37.16 19.79
N ILE A 407 22.92 -36.85 21.09
CA ILE A 407 22.42 -35.57 21.62
C ILE A 407 23.34 -34.45 21.18
N THR A 408 24.65 -34.63 21.33
CA THR A 408 25.66 -33.64 20.92
C THR A 408 25.58 -33.32 19.43
N ASP A 409 25.43 -34.33 18.55
CA ASP A 409 25.26 -34.12 17.11
C ASP A 409 24.03 -33.26 16.77
N LYS A 410 22.89 -33.51 17.43
CA LYS A 410 21.66 -32.69 17.23
C LYS A 410 21.86 -31.25 17.68
N ILE A 411 22.57 -31.07 18.78
CA ILE A 411 22.90 -29.79 19.36
C ILE A 411 23.87 -29.00 18.45
N SER A 412 24.90 -29.63 17.92
CA SER A 412 25.80 -29.00 16.95
C SER A 412 25.09 -28.65 15.64
N LYS A 413 24.11 -29.47 15.19
CA LYS A 413 23.24 -29.14 14.04
C LYS A 413 22.36 -27.91 14.30
N PHE A 414 21.86 -27.73 15.52
CA PHE A 414 21.10 -26.53 15.88
C PHE A 414 21.94 -25.26 15.73
N ILE A 415 23.18 -25.28 16.24
CA ILE A 415 24.13 -24.17 16.08
C ILE A 415 24.33 -23.86 14.59
N LYS A 416 24.64 -24.89 13.80
CA LYS A 416 24.89 -24.74 12.37
C LYS A 416 23.70 -24.10 11.65
N TYR A 417 22.48 -24.58 11.88
CA TYR A 417 21.30 -24.01 11.21
C TYR A 417 20.99 -22.58 11.67
N GLY A 418 21.31 -22.25 12.93
CA GLY A 418 21.28 -20.87 13.40
C GLY A 418 22.25 -19.97 12.62
N ASP A 419 23.50 -20.42 12.45
CA ASP A 419 24.51 -19.68 11.68
C ASP A 419 24.10 -19.57 10.19
N ASP A 420 23.63 -20.66 9.57
CA ASP A 420 23.15 -20.68 8.18
C ASP A 420 21.95 -19.71 7.99
N PHE A 421 21.03 -19.66 8.98
CA PHE A 421 19.92 -18.69 8.97
C PHE A 421 20.42 -17.24 9.04
N MET A 422 21.40 -16.95 9.90
CA MET A 422 21.97 -15.62 10.03
C MET A 422 22.67 -15.19 8.75
N GLU A 423 23.45 -16.07 8.12
CA GLU A 423 24.10 -15.81 6.83
C GLU A 423 23.06 -15.48 5.75
N ALA A 424 22.00 -16.30 5.64
CA ALA A 424 20.90 -16.06 4.72
C ALA A 424 20.19 -14.71 4.97
N ALA A 425 19.95 -14.35 6.23
CA ALA A 425 19.33 -13.08 6.59
C ALA A 425 20.21 -11.89 6.22
N PHE A 426 21.53 -11.98 6.47
CA PHE A 426 22.48 -10.94 6.09
C PHE A 426 22.66 -10.83 4.57
N ASP A 427 22.59 -11.93 3.82
CA ASP A 427 22.59 -11.91 2.35
C ASP A 427 21.35 -11.20 1.81
N ILE A 428 20.17 -11.45 2.39
CA ILE A 428 18.95 -10.73 2.02
C ILE A 428 19.10 -9.23 2.28
N VAL A 429 19.60 -8.86 3.46
CA VAL A 429 19.82 -7.45 3.83
C VAL A 429 20.82 -6.77 2.91
N SER A 430 21.94 -7.43 2.61
CA SER A 430 23.06 -6.81 1.92
C SER A 430 22.87 -6.80 0.41
N ASN A 431 22.28 -7.85 -0.15
CA ASN A 431 22.23 -8.08 -1.59
C ASN A 431 20.80 -8.05 -2.13
N THR A 432 19.86 -8.75 -1.51
CA THR A 432 18.49 -8.85 -2.05
C THR A 432 17.77 -7.50 -1.98
N ILE A 433 17.80 -6.83 -0.82
CA ILE A 433 17.12 -5.53 -0.64
C ILE A 433 17.68 -4.48 -1.60
N VAL A 434 18.99 -4.46 -1.84
CA VAL A 434 19.60 -3.50 -2.78
C VAL A 434 19.09 -3.72 -4.20
N LYS A 435 18.99 -4.99 -4.63
CA LYS A 435 18.50 -5.35 -5.97
C LYS A 435 17.02 -5.02 -6.20
N MET A 436 16.23 -4.80 -5.15
CA MET A 436 14.81 -4.43 -5.29
C MET A 436 14.61 -3.07 -5.97
N PHE A 437 15.61 -2.19 -5.92
CA PHE A 437 15.53 -0.85 -6.47
C PHE A 437 16.02 -0.75 -7.91
N VAL A 438 16.73 -1.78 -8.40
CA VAL A 438 17.37 -1.78 -9.71
C VAL A 438 16.33 -1.92 -10.83
N ASN A 439 16.50 -1.14 -11.90
CA ASN A 439 15.70 -1.33 -13.11
C ASN A 439 16.30 -2.43 -13.99
N LEU A 440 15.51 -3.48 -14.22
CA LEU A 440 15.93 -4.67 -14.96
C LEU A 440 16.27 -4.43 -16.44
N SER A 441 15.77 -3.36 -17.07
CA SER A 441 16.00 -3.14 -18.52
C SER A 441 17.24 -2.29 -18.83
N GLU A 442 17.64 -1.38 -17.94
CA GLU A 442 18.67 -0.35 -18.22
C GLU A 442 19.87 -0.41 -17.24
N GLY A 443 19.80 -1.20 -16.16
CA GLY A 443 20.91 -1.35 -15.21
C GLY A 443 21.09 -0.18 -14.23
N PHE A 444 20.11 0.71 -14.13
CA PHE A 444 20.06 1.80 -13.15
C PHE A 444 19.99 1.27 -11.71
N GLU A 445 20.78 1.85 -10.80
CA GLU A 445 20.81 1.46 -9.39
C GLU A 445 19.55 1.94 -8.64
N ASP A 446 19.18 3.22 -8.83
CA ASP A 446 17.83 3.71 -8.53
C ASP A 446 17.00 3.70 -9.80
N GLY A 447 16.39 2.55 -10.04
CA GLY A 447 15.69 2.24 -11.28
C GLY A 447 14.57 3.20 -11.67
N VAL A 448 13.97 3.88 -10.69
CA VAL A 448 12.86 4.80 -10.94
C VAL A 448 13.36 6.23 -11.13
N ARG A 449 14.16 6.76 -10.18
CA ARG A 449 14.60 8.16 -10.28
C ARG A 449 15.61 8.36 -11.40
N GLU A 450 16.54 7.44 -11.61
CA GLU A 450 17.54 7.58 -12.67
C GLU A 450 16.90 7.56 -14.06
N GLU A 451 15.90 6.69 -14.30
CA GLU A 451 15.17 6.67 -15.57
C GLU A 451 14.37 7.97 -15.78
N VAL A 452 13.71 8.47 -14.73
CA VAL A 452 13.00 9.76 -14.79
C VAL A 452 13.97 10.91 -15.07
N LEU A 453 15.13 10.95 -14.43
CA LEU A 453 16.16 11.97 -14.69
C LEU A 453 16.70 11.87 -16.12
N ALA A 454 16.95 10.66 -16.61
CA ALA A 454 17.40 10.43 -17.98
C ALA A 454 16.34 10.92 -18.99
N HIS A 455 15.05 10.73 -18.70
CA HIS A 455 13.97 11.29 -19.51
C HIS A 455 13.93 12.83 -19.46
N LEU A 456 14.01 13.43 -18.27
CA LEU A 456 13.98 14.88 -18.09
C LEU A 456 15.17 15.59 -18.74
N ASN A 457 16.33 14.93 -18.80
CA ASN A 457 17.52 15.41 -19.51
C ASN A 457 17.32 15.54 -21.02
N VAL A 458 16.32 14.86 -21.60
CA VAL A 458 15.92 15.00 -23.01
C VAL A 458 14.79 16.02 -23.18
N VAL A 459 13.76 15.95 -22.32
CA VAL A 459 12.54 16.76 -22.46
C VAL A 459 12.77 18.25 -22.13
N ILE A 460 13.55 18.57 -21.11
CA ILE A 460 13.79 19.98 -20.72
C ILE A 460 14.49 20.77 -21.84
N PRO A 461 15.55 20.26 -22.50
CA PRO A 461 16.11 20.91 -23.68
C PRO A 461 15.10 21.08 -24.83
N ASN A 462 14.22 20.11 -25.07
CA ASN A 462 13.18 20.22 -26.09
C ASN A 462 12.20 21.37 -25.78
N ILE A 463 11.82 21.56 -24.52
CA ILE A 463 10.96 22.68 -24.10
C ILE A 463 11.62 24.02 -24.43
N GLN A 464 12.95 24.15 -24.26
CA GLN A 464 13.67 25.37 -24.66
C GLN A 464 13.64 25.59 -26.18
N ILE A 465 13.70 24.52 -26.98
CA ILE A 465 13.54 24.61 -28.44
C ILE A 465 12.14 25.10 -28.80
N ILE A 466 11.10 24.53 -28.18
CA ILE A 466 9.70 24.94 -28.40
C ILE A 466 9.50 26.40 -27.99
N LYS A 467 10.02 26.81 -26.83
CA LYS A 467 9.95 28.19 -26.34
C LYS A 467 10.51 29.17 -27.36
N ASN A 468 11.71 28.91 -27.88
CA ASN A 468 12.31 29.75 -28.92
C ASN A 468 11.51 29.74 -30.22
N GLN A 469 10.91 28.60 -30.59
CA GLN A 469 10.03 28.53 -31.76
C GLN A 469 8.74 29.36 -31.58
N VAL A 470 8.12 29.32 -30.40
CA VAL A 470 6.93 30.13 -30.09
C VAL A 470 7.26 31.63 -30.15
N THR A 471 8.38 32.05 -29.54
CA THR A 471 8.84 33.44 -29.60
C THR A 471 9.09 33.89 -31.05
N ASN A 472 9.88 33.13 -31.82
CA ASN A 472 10.18 33.48 -33.20
C ASN A 472 8.94 33.49 -34.10
N PHE A 473 7.96 32.61 -33.84
CA PHE A 473 6.69 32.61 -34.56
C PHE A 473 5.87 33.87 -34.25
N GLY A 474 5.79 34.23 -32.97
CA GLY A 474 5.16 35.48 -32.52
C GLY A 474 5.79 36.70 -33.19
N ASP A 475 7.12 36.81 -33.14
CA ASP A 475 7.85 37.91 -33.78
C ASP A 475 7.54 38.01 -35.28
N GLY A 476 7.45 36.86 -35.98
CA GLY A 476 7.07 36.81 -37.39
C GLY A 476 5.64 37.29 -37.67
N ILE A 477 4.68 36.98 -36.79
CA ILE A 477 3.31 37.49 -36.90
C ILE A 477 3.29 39.01 -36.67
N ASN A 478 4.00 39.48 -35.64
CA ASN A 478 4.09 40.90 -35.32
C ASN A 478 4.73 41.72 -36.46
N ASP A 479 5.77 41.18 -37.10
CA ASP A 479 6.41 41.76 -38.28
C ASP A 479 5.40 41.97 -39.42
N ILE A 480 4.59 40.94 -39.71
CA ILE A 480 3.56 41.00 -40.76
C ILE A 480 2.47 42.00 -40.39
N LEU A 481 1.97 41.97 -39.16
CA LEU A 481 0.95 42.89 -38.65
C LEU A 481 1.42 44.35 -38.75
N THR A 482 2.68 44.61 -38.40
CA THR A 482 3.31 45.93 -38.49
C THR A 482 3.41 46.39 -39.93
N GLN A 483 3.84 45.52 -40.85
CA GLN A 483 3.88 45.83 -42.29
C GLN A 483 2.49 46.10 -42.88
N MET A 484 1.48 45.32 -42.51
CA MET A 484 0.09 45.54 -42.94
C MET A 484 -0.47 46.86 -42.41
N THR A 485 -0.17 47.20 -41.16
CA THR A 485 -0.56 48.49 -40.56
C THR A 485 0.10 49.65 -41.30
N HIS A 486 1.40 49.58 -41.54
CA HIS A 486 2.11 50.60 -42.32
C HIS A 486 1.59 50.71 -43.75
N LEU A 487 1.20 49.61 -44.39
CA LEU A 487 0.57 49.62 -45.69
C LEU A 487 -0.75 50.38 -45.65
N ASP A 488 -1.67 50.02 -44.76
CA ASP A 488 -2.98 50.68 -44.63
C ASP A 488 -2.83 52.19 -44.37
N ASP A 489 -1.92 52.58 -43.48
CA ASP A 489 -1.67 53.98 -43.13
C ASP A 489 -1.06 54.78 -44.30
N ASN A 490 -0.25 54.14 -45.15
CA ASN A 490 0.46 54.78 -46.27
C ASN A 490 -0.18 54.55 -47.65
N VAL A 491 -1.24 53.76 -47.78
CA VAL A 491 -2.01 53.63 -49.04
C VAL A 491 -2.59 54.99 -49.49
N MET A 492 -2.79 55.92 -48.54
CA MET A 492 -3.17 57.32 -48.82
C MET A 492 -1.98 58.23 -49.22
N VAL A 493 -0.73 57.80 -49.01
CA VAL A 493 0.50 58.60 -49.20
C VAL A 493 1.47 57.83 -50.10
N ASN A 494 1.37 58.06 -51.41
CA ASN A 494 2.10 57.39 -52.50
C ASN A 494 3.48 56.76 -52.14
N ASN A 495 3.55 55.44 -52.34
CA ASN A 495 4.75 54.60 -52.61
C ASN A 495 5.91 54.65 -51.59
N VAL A 496 5.64 54.19 -50.36
CA VAL A 496 6.71 53.79 -49.43
C VAL A 496 7.22 52.37 -49.77
N PRO A 497 8.53 52.13 -49.94
CA PRO A 497 9.08 50.79 -50.13
C PRO A 497 8.88 49.95 -48.86
N ILE A 498 8.15 48.84 -48.97
CA ILE A 498 7.92 47.92 -47.85
C ILE A 498 8.87 46.72 -47.97
N ASN A 499 9.61 46.44 -46.90
CA ASN A 499 10.39 45.22 -46.78
C ASN A 499 9.45 44.03 -46.60
N LYS A 500 9.33 43.17 -47.62
CA LYS A 500 8.40 42.02 -47.65
C LYS A 500 8.97 40.74 -47.04
N ASN A 501 10.13 40.80 -46.39
CA ASN A 501 10.76 39.61 -45.84
C ASN A 501 10.33 39.44 -44.37
N ALA A 502 9.27 38.66 -44.15
CA ALA A 502 8.97 38.14 -42.82
C ALA A 502 10.10 37.21 -42.35
N THR A 503 10.38 37.24 -41.05
CA THR A 503 11.37 36.37 -40.41
C THR A 503 11.03 34.89 -40.72
N LYS A 504 11.89 34.19 -41.48
CA LYS A 504 11.69 32.77 -41.80
C LYS A 504 11.97 31.93 -40.57
N GLN A 505 10.94 31.23 -40.08
CA GLN A 505 11.10 30.27 -39.00
C GLN A 505 11.57 28.93 -39.55
N THR A 506 12.75 28.48 -39.11
CA THR A 506 13.19 27.09 -39.31
C THR A 506 12.73 26.24 -38.13
N SER A 507 11.82 25.30 -38.41
CA SER A 507 11.46 24.27 -37.43
C SER A 507 12.72 23.44 -37.10
N LYS A 508 12.99 23.28 -35.81
CA LYS A 508 14.03 22.37 -35.31
C LYS A 508 13.36 21.09 -34.81
N PRO A 509 13.89 19.92 -35.17
CA PRO A 509 13.38 18.66 -34.66
C PRO A 509 13.59 18.58 -33.15
N LEU A 510 12.67 17.88 -32.47
CA LEU A 510 12.78 17.56 -31.04
C LEU A 510 13.48 16.20 -30.89
N ALA A 511 14.30 16.05 -29.84
CA ALA A 511 14.92 14.78 -29.52
C ALA A 511 13.88 13.82 -28.91
N GLU A 512 13.88 12.56 -29.33
CA GLU A 512 13.03 11.53 -28.75
C GLU A 512 13.69 10.96 -27.48
N SER A 513 12.91 10.84 -26.40
CA SER A 513 13.39 10.18 -25.18
C SER A 513 13.19 8.67 -25.30
N LYS A 514 14.24 7.90 -25.02
CA LYS A 514 14.18 6.43 -24.95
C LYS A 514 13.82 5.91 -23.56
N ASN A 515 13.60 6.82 -22.60
CA ASN A 515 13.32 6.54 -21.19
C ASN A 515 11.84 6.79 -20.88
N LEU A 516 11.30 6.16 -19.83
CA LEU A 516 9.88 6.11 -19.48
C LEU A 516 9.01 5.47 -20.57
N LEU A 517 9.50 4.42 -21.23
CA LEU A 517 8.71 3.66 -22.22
C LEU A 517 7.46 3.01 -21.61
N LEU A 518 7.49 2.80 -20.30
CA LEU A 518 6.39 2.28 -19.49
C LEU A 518 5.61 3.42 -18.81
N ASN A 519 5.81 4.67 -19.26
CA ASN A 519 5.25 5.87 -18.66
C ASN A 519 5.48 5.89 -17.14
N LEU A 520 4.47 6.26 -16.37
CA LEU A 520 4.51 6.29 -14.91
C LEU A 520 4.36 4.90 -14.26
N GLU A 521 4.19 3.82 -15.04
CA GLU A 521 4.10 2.47 -14.49
C GLU A 521 5.47 1.91 -14.07
N ILE A 522 6.58 2.54 -14.47
CA ILE A 522 7.93 2.07 -14.15
C ILE A 522 8.11 1.87 -12.64
N ARG A 523 7.58 2.79 -11.84
CA ARG A 523 7.59 2.70 -10.38
C ARG A 523 6.92 1.41 -9.90
N ASN A 524 5.73 1.11 -10.43
CA ASN A 524 4.98 -0.08 -10.03
C ASN A 524 5.74 -1.35 -10.43
N LYS A 525 6.35 -1.38 -11.62
CA LYS A 525 7.08 -2.54 -12.11
C LYS A 525 8.37 -2.80 -11.35
N VAL A 526 9.16 -1.77 -11.06
CA VAL A 526 10.36 -1.90 -10.22
C VAL A 526 9.97 -2.42 -8.83
N MET A 527 8.92 -1.86 -8.23
CA MET A 527 8.41 -2.31 -6.93
C MET A 527 7.88 -3.74 -6.94
N GLU A 528 7.03 -4.12 -7.91
CA GLU A 528 6.48 -5.48 -8.05
C GLU A 528 7.58 -6.51 -8.24
N SER A 529 8.54 -6.22 -9.14
CA SER A 529 9.69 -7.08 -9.38
C SER A 529 10.59 -7.21 -8.15
N GLY A 530 10.85 -6.10 -7.46
CA GLY A 530 11.63 -6.08 -6.23
C GLY A 530 10.98 -6.91 -5.13
N LEU A 531 9.68 -6.73 -4.89
CA LEU A 531 8.93 -7.50 -3.89
C LEU A 531 8.88 -8.99 -4.23
N ALA A 532 8.66 -9.36 -5.49
CA ALA A 532 8.68 -10.75 -5.93
C ALA A 532 10.08 -11.38 -5.71
N THR A 533 11.14 -10.63 -5.99
CA THR A 533 12.53 -11.08 -5.76
C THR A 533 12.80 -11.29 -4.27
N LEU A 534 12.38 -10.34 -3.42
CA LEU A 534 12.50 -10.46 -1.97
C LEU A 534 11.74 -11.68 -1.44
N ALA A 535 10.48 -11.84 -1.83
CA ALA A 535 9.66 -12.97 -1.42
C ALA A 535 10.26 -14.31 -1.86
N SER A 536 10.77 -14.38 -3.09
CA SER A 536 11.47 -15.57 -3.60
C SER A 536 12.71 -15.88 -2.77
N ASN A 537 13.56 -14.89 -2.48
CA ASN A 537 14.79 -15.12 -1.71
C ASN A 537 14.52 -15.45 -0.24
N ILE A 538 13.48 -14.89 0.38
CA ILE A 538 13.03 -15.31 1.73
C ILE A 538 12.63 -16.80 1.69
N ASN A 539 11.83 -17.21 0.70
CA ASN A 539 11.39 -18.60 0.57
C ASN A 539 12.52 -19.57 0.26
N LEU A 540 13.53 -19.14 -0.52
CA LEU A 540 14.65 -19.99 -0.90
C LEU A 540 15.74 -20.07 0.17
N LEU A 541 15.98 -18.98 0.91
CA LEU A 541 17.11 -18.87 1.83
C LEU A 541 16.69 -19.02 3.30
N LEU A 542 15.61 -18.36 3.75
CA LEU A 542 15.23 -18.33 5.17
C LEU A 542 14.28 -19.45 5.59
N VAL A 543 13.28 -19.76 4.75
CA VAL A 543 12.26 -20.77 5.08
C VAL A 543 12.86 -22.16 5.33
N PRO A 544 13.81 -22.66 4.51
CA PRO A 544 14.39 -23.99 4.75
C PRO A 544 15.13 -24.08 6.08
N GLU A 545 15.90 -23.06 6.45
CA GLU A 545 16.64 -23.06 7.72
C GLU A 545 15.68 -22.94 8.92
N THR A 546 14.63 -22.12 8.80
CA THR A 546 13.58 -22.03 9.82
C THR A 546 12.91 -23.38 10.05
N LEU A 547 12.55 -24.10 8.98
CA LEU A 547 11.95 -25.44 9.07
C LEU A 547 12.89 -26.46 9.71
N ARG A 548 14.18 -26.41 9.40
CA ARG A 548 15.20 -27.28 10.02
C ARG A 548 15.34 -27.02 11.52
N ILE A 549 15.34 -25.76 11.93
CA ILE A 549 15.37 -25.37 13.35
C ILE A 549 14.12 -25.87 14.07
N ILE A 550 12.92 -25.65 13.51
CA ILE A 550 11.65 -26.13 14.09
C ILE A 550 11.64 -27.65 14.24
N ALA A 551 12.11 -28.38 13.22
CA ALA A 551 12.18 -29.83 13.25
C ALA A 551 13.13 -30.34 14.35
N LEU A 552 14.29 -29.69 14.54
CA LEU A 552 15.21 -30.02 15.62
C LEU A 552 14.60 -29.77 17.00
N ILE A 553 13.95 -28.62 17.22
CA ILE A 553 13.29 -28.29 18.49
C ILE A 553 12.24 -29.35 18.83
N SER A 554 11.40 -29.71 17.85
CA SER A 554 10.35 -30.74 18.02
C SER A 554 10.93 -32.11 18.40
N ILE A 555 12.10 -32.46 17.85
CA ILE A 555 12.79 -33.71 18.16
C ILE A 555 13.42 -33.66 19.55
N VAL A 556 14.00 -32.53 19.95
CA VAL A 556 14.56 -32.35 21.31
C VAL A 556 13.44 -32.48 22.34
N ASP A 557 12.31 -31.81 22.14
CA ASP A 557 11.13 -31.89 23.02
C ASP A 557 10.61 -33.33 23.15
N ALA A 558 10.57 -34.09 22.05
CA ALA A 558 10.19 -35.50 22.07
C ALA A 558 11.19 -36.41 22.80
N CYS A 559 12.47 -36.01 22.89
CA CYS A 559 13.51 -36.77 23.60
C CYS A 559 13.59 -36.44 25.10
N THR A 560 13.08 -35.28 25.53
CA THR A 560 13.10 -34.82 26.93
C THR A 560 12.48 -35.82 27.93
N PRO A 561 11.31 -36.45 27.67
CA PRO A 561 10.74 -37.46 28.57
C PRO A 561 11.63 -38.70 28.70
N THR A 562 12.28 -39.10 27.61
CA THR A 562 13.19 -40.25 27.57
C THR A 562 14.46 -39.97 28.35
N LEU A 563 15.02 -38.76 28.25
CA LEU A 563 16.14 -38.30 29.09
C LEU A 563 15.78 -38.29 30.57
N SER A 564 14.61 -37.75 30.92
CA SER A 564 14.14 -37.69 32.32
C SER A 564 13.94 -39.08 32.92
N ASN A 565 13.39 -40.02 32.15
CA ASN A 565 13.24 -41.42 32.55
C ASN A 565 14.58 -42.16 32.68
N PHE A 566 15.59 -41.78 31.90
CA PHE A 566 16.90 -42.41 31.95
C PHE A 566 17.70 -41.92 33.16
N VAL A 567 17.66 -40.61 33.45
CA VAL A 567 18.29 -40.02 34.65
C VAL A 567 17.64 -40.56 35.92
N GLY A 568 16.30 -40.62 35.98
CA GLY A 568 15.58 -41.18 37.14
C GLY A 568 15.71 -42.71 37.32
N LYS A 569 16.40 -43.41 36.42
CA LYS A 569 16.78 -44.83 36.59
C LYS A 569 18.24 -45.02 37.03
N ILE A 570 19.05 -43.96 36.94
CA ILE A 570 20.46 -43.95 37.34
C ILE A 570 20.60 -43.41 38.77
N GLU A 571 19.77 -42.45 39.17
CA GLU A 571 19.51 -42.11 40.58
C GLU A 571 18.75 -43.24 41.31
#